data_AF-A0A6C0ARE8-F1
#
_entry.id   AF-A0A6C0ARE8-F1
#
_cell.length_a   1.000
_cell.length_b   1.000
_cell.length_c   1.000
_cell.angle_alpha   90.00
_cell.angle_beta   90.00
_cell.angle_gamma   90.00
#
_symmetry.space_group_name_H-M   'P 1'
#
loop_
_entity.id
_entity.type
_entity.pdbx_description
1 polymer ?
#
loop_
_entity_poly.entity_id
_entity_poly.type
_entity_poly.pdbx_seq_one_letter_code
_entity_poly.pdbx_strand_id
1 'polypeptide(L)'
;MKKKSRKLAGHKKRRRYNRTVKERYSDLIVPSETPLKVHKLSDRIAKKISSGSYSPTINKQLVSLKSEARREIEGCNLERASRDEEPLEIYVDSYYTGRGICIPYYMEETKDILLKNLKANKHVNPSKIITPLQVASNCWFNTLFVTFFVSDKGRKFFHFLRELMINGIQKDKKDIPSQLKNTFALLNFAIEQCLTGSELAYSLDTNVIIKSIYNHIPKSYKDNYQGIIDVDEAGNPIYYYIGIINYLNNNSLQLLFTKNANSSWREVIENTAKKMAHLPHIVVLEVMVDDAASFRKPVTFKINDAKYELDSASIIDTNGDHFCATITCEGKEMAYDGASFHRLVPLKWKNKINSDFSWQFEGEMYDGKPMNWNFTKCYQLLMYYRIE
;
A
#
# COMPACT_ATOMS: atom_id res chain seq x y z
N MET A 1 38.15 -8.11 -84.49
CA MET A 1 39.34 -8.89 -84.10
C MET A 1 39.28 -9.19 -82.60
N LYS A 2 39.57 -10.46 -82.22
CA LYS A 2 40.35 -10.96 -81.05
C LYS A 2 40.43 -10.07 -79.79
N LYS A 3 40.44 -10.54 -78.54
CA LYS A 3 40.42 -11.84 -77.85
C LYS A 3 40.58 -11.50 -76.34
N LYS A 4 40.09 -12.38 -75.46
CA LYS A 4 40.66 -12.82 -74.15
C LYS A 4 40.86 -11.76 -73.04
N SER A 5 40.17 -11.89 -71.90
CA SER A 5 40.46 -12.75 -70.73
C SER A 5 41.79 -12.45 -70.00
N ARG A 6 41.75 -12.10 -68.70
CA ARG A 6 41.99 -13.01 -67.55
C ARG A 6 42.13 -12.26 -66.20
N LYS A 7 41.78 -13.02 -65.15
CA LYS A 7 41.81 -12.80 -63.69
C LYS A 7 43.18 -12.39 -63.11
N LEU A 8 43.15 -11.79 -61.91
CA LEU A 8 43.81 -12.21 -60.63
C LEU A 8 43.56 -11.11 -59.56
N ALA A 9 42.76 -11.32 -58.51
CA ALA A 9 43.09 -11.84 -57.17
C ALA A 9 44.02 -10.94 -56.32
N GLY A 10 43.54 -10.47 -55.14
CA GLY A 10 44.41 -9.80 -54.14
C GLY A 10 43.72 -9.20 -52.90
N HIS A 11 43.55 -10.03 -51.85
CA HIS A 11 43.60 -9.74 -50.41
C HIS A 11 42.70 -8.71 -49.66
N LYS A 12 41.98 -9.29 -48.68
CA LYS A 12 41.31 -8.69 -47.51
C LYS A 12 42.19 -7.72 -46.70
N LYS A 13 41.62 -6.57 -46.32
CA LYS A 13 41.80 -5.96 -44.98
C LYS A 13 40.47 -5.38 -44.47
N ARG A 14 39.84 -6.09 -43.54
CA ARG A 14 38.72 -5.61 -42.71
C ARG A 14 39.21 -4.42 -41.87
N ARG A 15 38.62 -3.24 -42.05
CA ARG A 15 38.81 -2.11 -41.13
C ARG A 15 37.57 -1.91 -40.27
N ARG A 16 37.81 -2.18 -38.99
CA ARG A 16 37.14 -1.82 -37.74
C ARG A 16 35.80 -1.07 -37.82
N TYR A 17 34.79 -1.77 -37.32
CA TYR A 17 33.53 -1.29 -36.79
C TYR A 17 33.73 -0.06 -35.89
N ASN A 18 32.97 1.01 -36.13
CA ASN A 18 32.79 2.10 -35.18
C ASN A 18 32.09 1.52 -33.94
N ARG A 19 32.76 1.62 -32.78
CA ARG A 19 32.16 1.36 -31.47
C ARG A 19 31.11 2.43 -31.22
N THR A 20 29.83 2.08 -31.34
CA THR A 20 28.78 2.74 -30.58
C THR A 20 29.04 2.44 -29.11
N VAL A 21 29.29 3.50 -28.34
CA VAL A 21 29.32 3.46 -26.89
C VAL A 21 27.90 3.08 -26.44
N LYS A 22 27.71 1.83 -26.05
CA LYS A 22 26.52 1.42 -25.29
C LYS A 22 26.65 2.05 -23.90
N GLU A 23 25.98 3.16 -23.67
CA GLU A 23 25.60 3.56 -22.31
C GLU A 23 24.78 2.41 -21.71
N ARG A 24 25.35 1.72 -20.73
CA ARG A 24 24.62 0.77 -19.90
C ARG A 24 23.91 1.59 -18.83
N TYR A 25 22.69 2.01 -19.09
CA TYR A 25 21.74 2.28 -18.01
C TYR A 25 21.36 0.93 -17.38
N SER A 26 21.51 0.84 -16.06
CA SER A 26 21.23 -0.38 -15.28
C SER A 26 19.77 -0.42 -14.85
N ASP A 27 18.84 -0.26 -15.77
CA ASP A 27 17.41 -0.34 -15.46
C ASP A 27 17.05 -1.78 -15.11
N LEU A 28 16.62 -2.00 -13.87
CA LEU A 28 16.08 -3.29 -13.47
C LEU A 28 14.60 -3.32 -13.86
N ILE A 29 14.29 -4.11 -14.89
CA ILE A 29 12.92 -4.59 -15.08
C ILE A 29 12.69 -5.65 -14.01
N VAL A 30 11.71 -5.45 -13.12
CA VAL A 30 11.37 -6.45 -12.11
C VAL A 30 10.56 -7.55 -12.81
N PRO A 31 11.12 -8.77 -13.02
CA PRO A 31 10.47 -9.78 -13.83
C PRO A 31 9.32 -10.45 -13.09
N SER A 32 8.24 -10.78 -13.82
CA SER A 32 7.04 -11.44 -13.32
C SER A 32 7.02 -12.95 -13.61
N GLU A 33 7.93 -13.74 -13.01
CA GLU A 33 7.83 -15.22 -13.01
C GLU A 33 8.44 -15.83 -11.73
N THR A 34 7.68 -16.59 -10.94
CA THR A 34 8.13 -17.14 -9.64
C THR A 34 8.60 -18.60 -9.72
N PRO A 35 9.86 -18.94 -9.32
CA PRO A 35 10.30 -20.33 -9.14
C PRO A 35 9.90 -20.94 -7.78
N LEU A 36 9.54 -22.23 -7.78
CA LEU A 36 9.09 -23.07 -6.64
C LEU A 36 10.02 -23.12 -5.40
N LYS A 37 11.27 -22.64 -5.48
CA LYS A 37 12.26 -22.75 -4.39
C LYS A 37 12.15 -21.67 -3.30
N VAL A 38 11.30 -20.65 -3.47
CA VAL A 38 11.10 -19.54 -2.50
C VAL A 38 10.29 -19.96 -1.26
N HIS A 39 9.57 -21.09 -1.32
CA HIS A 39 8.79 -21.63 -0.21
C HIS A 39 9.64 -22.01 1.02
N LYS A 40 10.81 -22.64 0.82
CA LYS A 40 11.63 -23.20 1.93
C LYS A 40 12.45 -22.17 2.72
N LEU A 41 12.52 -20.92 2.23
CA LEU A 41 13.24 -19.83 2.89
C LEU A 41 12.34 -19.05 3.86
N SER A 42 11.02 -19.03 3.61
CA SER A 42 10.00 -18.36 4.44
C SER A 42 9.94 -18.95 5.85
N ASP A 43 9.98 -20.28 5.96
CA ASP A 43 9.84 -20.98 7.25
C ASP A 43 11.03 -20.78 8.19
N ARG A 44 12.22 -20.44 7.64
CA ARG A 44 13.44 -20.21 8.45
C ARG A 44 13.51 -18.81 9.03
N ILE A 45 12.93 -17.82 8.36
CA ILE A 45 12.91 -16.42 8.83
C ILE A 45 11.86 -16.23 9.94
N ALA A 46 10.73 -16.94 9.85
CA ALA A 46 9.66 -16.93 10.85
C ALA A 46 10.13 -17.34 12.26
N LYS A 47 11.19 -18.16 12.39
CA LYS A 47 11.75 -18.57 13.68
C LYS A 47 12.65 -17.54 14.37
N LYS A 48 13.06 -16.44 13.71
CA LYS A 48 14.02 -15.47 14.26
C LYS A 48 13.41 -14.15 14.77
N ILE A 49 12.11 -13.91 14.57
CA ILE A 49 11.44 -12.67 14.99
C ILE A 49 10.71 -12.93 16.32
N SER A 50 11.45 -13.14 17.42
CA SER A 50 10.88 -13.36 18.76
C SER A 50 11.41 -12.36 19.81
N SER A 51 11.39 -11.08 19.47
CA SER A 51 11.40 -9.99 20.46
C SER A 51 10.28 -9.03 20.09
N GLY A 52 9.29 -8.85 20.97
CA GLY A 52 8.07 -8.10 20.66
C GLY A 52 8.37 -6.67 20.23
N SER A 53 8.15 -6.36 18.94
CA SER A 53 8.25 -4.99 18.43
C SER A 53 7.09 -4.14 18.97
N TYR A 54 7.33 -2.85 19.16
CA TYR A 54 6.32 -1.87 19.61
C TYR A 54 5.00 -1.99 18.83
N SER A 55 3.88 -1.94 19.55
CA SER A 55 2.53 -1.84 18.99
C SER A 55 1.90 -0.54 19.48
N PRO A 56 1.10 0.16 18.66
CA PRO A 56 0.35 1.32 19.12
C PRO A 56 -0.46 1.03 20.37
N THR A 57 -0.58 2.03 21.24
CA THR A 57 -1.26 1.89 22.53
C THR A 57 -2.73 1.51 22.36
N ILE A 58 -3.36 1.96 21.27
CA ILE A 58 -4.72 1.59 20.90
C ILE A 58 -4.90 0.07 20.79
N ASN A 59 -3.90 -0.67 20.33
CA ASN A 59 -4.00 -2.12 20.14
C ASN A 59 -4.22 -2.92 21.44
N LYS A 60 -3.97 -2.32 22.62
CA LYS A 60 -4.29 -2.96 23.91
C LYS A 60 -5.80 -3.06 24.15
N GLN A 61 -6.61 -2.33 23.40
CA GLN A 61 -8.07 -2.23 23.54
C GLN A 61 -8.80 -2.97 22.41
N LEU A 62 -8.05 -3.59 21.51
CA LEU A 62 -8.54 -4.21 20.28
C LEU A 62 -8.53 -5.72 20.39
N VAL A 63 -9.16 -6.35 19.42
CA VAL A 63 -9.00 -7.78 19.22
C VAL A 63 -7.52 -8.12 18.95
N SER A 64 -6.94 -8.97 19.80
CA SER A 64 -5.52 -9.28 19.71
C SER A 64 -5.19 -10.12 18.48
N LEU A 65 -4.11 -9.76 17.78
CA LEU A 65 -3.59 -10.50 16.64
C LEU A 65 -3.10 -11.90 17.05
N LYS A 66 -3.54 -12.92 16.31
CA LYS A 66 -3.22 -14.33 16.52
C LYS A 66 -2.63 -14.95 15.26
N SER A 67 -1.78 -15.96 15.47
CA SER A 67 -1.26 -16.82 14.40
C SER A 67 -2.28 -17.92 14.10
N GLU A 68 -3.41 -17.56 13.50
CA GLU A 68 -4.50 -18.46 13.13
C GLU A 68 -4.81 -18.31 11.63
N ALA A 69 -5.41 -19.33 11.03
CA ALA A 69 -5.84 -19.26 9.63
C ALA A 69 -7.08 -18.37 9.49
N ARG A 70 -7.10 -17.56 8.44
CA ARG A 70 -8.29 -16.79 8.07
C ARG A 70 -9.30 -17.67 7.39
N ARG A 71 -10.56 -17.37 7.62
CA ARG A 71 -11.67 -17.94 6.87
C ARG A 71 -11.93 -17.07 5.65
N GLU A 72 -12.09 -17.68 4.49
CA GLU A 72 -12.61 -16.98 3.32
C GLU A 72 -14.07 -16.56 3.58
N ILE A 73 -14.38 -15.30 3.29
CA ILE A 73 -15.73 -14.75 3.46
C ILE A 73 -16.28 -14.39 2.09
N GLU A 74 -17.54 -14.73 1.84
CA GLU A 74 -18.24 -14.41 0.61
C GLU A 74 -19.25 -13.30 0.87
N GLY A 75 -19.37 -12.36 -0.06
CA GLY A 75 -20.34 -11.27 -0.01
C GLY A 75 -21.55 -11.60 -0.87
N CYS A 76 -22.76 -11.38 -0.36
CA CYS A 76 -23.98 -11.79 -1.05
C CYS A 76 -24.54 -10.74 -2.03
N ASN A 77 -24.30 -9.45 -1.77
CA ASN A 77 -24.94 -8.35 -2.50
C ASN A 77 -23.93 -7.25 -2.91
N LEU A 78 -22.71 -7.65 -3.26
CA LEU A 78 -21.59 -6.72 -3.52
C LEU A 78 -21.92 -5.62 -4.55
N GLU A 79 -22.66 -5.95 -5.60
CA GLU A 79 -23.06 -4.98 -6.62
C GLU A 79 -23.95 -3.87 -6.05
N ARG A 80 -24.98 -4.23 -5.27
CA ARG A 80 -25.89 -3.29 -4.62
C ARG A 80 -25.20 -2.50 -3.51
N ALA A 81 -24.38 -3.18 -2.71
CA ALA A 81 -23.60 -2.54 -1.66
C ALA A 81 -22.60 -1.52 -2.23
N SER A 82 -22.01 -1.81 -3.39
CA SER A 82 -21.11 -0.89 -4.11
C SER A 82 -21.83 0.33 -4.69
N ARG A 83 -23.16 0.27 -4.87
CA ARG A 83 -23.98 1.41 -5.31
C ARG A 83 -24.63 2.16 -4.15
N ASP A 84 -24.27 1.82 -2.91
CA ASP A 84 -24.91 2.34 -1.69
C ASP A 84 -26.44 2.11 -1.66
N GLU A 85 -26.94 1.09 -2.38
CA GLU A 85 -28.38 0.75 -2.43
C GLU A 85 -28.82 -0.03 -1.18
N GLU A 86 -27.95 -0.91 -0.69
CA GLU A 86 -28.20 -1.80 0.45
C GLU A 86 -26.91 -1.97 1.28
N PRO A 87 -27.00 -2.21 2.60
CA PRO A 87 -25.85 -2.60 3.41
C PRO A 87 -25.21 -3.89 2.90
N LEU A 88 -23.88 -4.02 3.03
CA LEU A 88 -23.18 -5.26 2.70
C LEU A 88 -23.73 -6.44 3.51
N GLU A 89 -24.01 -7.55 2.83
CA GLU A 89 -24.38 -8.83 3.42
C GLU A 89 -23.27 -9.85 3.22
N ILE A 90 -23.01 -10.63 4.27
CA ILE A 90 -21.99 -11.67 4.30
C ILE A 90 -22.66 -13.03 4.37
N TYR A 91 -22.14 -13.97 3.60
CA TYR A 91 -22.58 -15.37 3.65
C TYR A 91 -22.09 -16.03 4.94
N VAL A 92 -23.03 -16.61 5.69
CA VAL A 92 -22.76 -17.31 6.95
C VAL A 92 -23.34 -18.72 6.88
N ASP A 93 -22.50 -19.74 7.10
CA ASP A 93 -22.94 -21.13 7.17
C ASP A 93 -23.90 -21.34 8.35
N SER A 94 -25.11 -21.82 8.06
CA SER A 94 -26.04 -22.24 9.11
C SER A 94 -25.84 -23.73 9.40
N TYR A 95 -25.36 -24.01 10.61
CA TYR A 95 -25.23 -25.38 11.12
C TYR A 95 -26.58 -26.12 11.22
N TYR A 96 -27.69 -25.37 11.42
CA TYR A 96 -29.01 -25.96 11.65
C TYR A 96 -29.74 -26.33 10.35
N THR A 97 -29.57 -25.55 9.29
CA THR A 97 -30.26 -25.78 8.00
C THR A 97 -29.39 -26.47 6.97
N GLY A 98 -28.07 -26.57 7.21
CA GLY A 98 -27.10 -27.08 6.23
C GLY A 98 -26.98 -26.22 4.97
N ARG A 99 -27.58 -25.02 4.97
CA ARG A 99 -27.54 -24.03 3.88
C ARG A 99 -27.20 -22.68 4.48
N GLY A 100 -26.13 -22.04 4.01
CA GLY A 100 -25.78 -20.72 4.49
C GLY A 100 -26.81 -19.66 4.13
N ILE A 101 -26.80 -18.59 4.91
CA ILE A 101 -27.71 -17.45 4.81
C ILE A 101 -26.90 -16.16 4.66
N CYS A 102 -27.48 -15.18 3.99
CA CYS A 102 -26.89 -13.85 3.85
C CYS A 102 -27.36 -12.99 5.01
N ILE A 103 -26.40 -12.45 5.78
CA ILE A 103 -26.68 -11.66 6.97
C ILE A 103 -25.99 -10.30 6.81
N PRO A 104 -26.70 -9.17 7.07
CA PRO A 104 -26.08 -7.85 7.05
C PRO A 104 -24.83 -7.75 7.94
N TYR A 105 -23.82 -7.00 7.48
CA TYR A 105 -22.53 -6.88 8.15
C TYR A 105 -22.62 -6.36 9.59
N TYR A 106 -23.66 -5.59 9.90
CA TYR A 106 -23.83 -4.94 11.19
C TYR A 106 -24.45 -5.86 12.26
N MET A 107 -24.94 -7.04 11.88
CA MET A 107 -25.45 -8.05 12.81
C MET A 107 -24.28 -8.66 13.60
N GLU A 108 -24.53 -8.98 14.87
CA GLU A 108 -23.48 -9.41 15.79
C GLU A 108 -22.76 -10.69 15.32
N GLU A 109 -23.51 -11.65 14.79
CA GLU A 109 -22.95 -12.89 14.22
C GLU A 109 -21.95 -12.62 13.08
N THR A 110 -22.29 -11.69 12.20
CA THR A 110 -21.40 -11.30 11.09
C THR A 110 -20.18 -10.53 11.61
N LYS A 111 -20.38 -9.61 12.56
CA LYS A 111 -19.27 -8.89 13.20
C LYS A 111 -18.30 -9.85 13.87
N ASP A 112 -18.79 -10.88 14.55
CA ASP A 112 -17.94 -11.89 15.19
C ASP A 112 -17.05 -12.63 14.19
N ILE A 113 -17.59 -12.97 13.00
CA ILE A 113 -16.82 -13.57 11.91
C ILE A 113 -15.74 -12.61 11.41
N LEU A 114 -16.11 -11.35 11.14
CA LEU A 114 -15.18 -10.32 10.65
C LEU A 114 -14.08 -10.03 11.68
N LEU A 115 -14.43 -9.91 12.97
CA LEU A 115 -13.49 -9.73 14.08
C LEU A 115 -12.59 -10.95 14.28
N LYS A 116 -13.09 -12.17 14.06
CA LYS A 116 -12.28 -13.39 14.08
C LYS A 116 -11.24 -13.39 12.96
N ASN A 117 -11.62 -13.00 11.74
CA ASN A 117 -10.67 -12.84 10.64
C ASN A 117 -9.66 -11.73 10.90
N LEU A 118 -10.10 -10.61 11.48
CA LEU A 118 -9.23 -9.52 11.90
C LEU A 118 -8.20 -10.01 12.96
N LYS A 119 -8.60 -10.86 13.91
CA LYS A 119 -7.66 -11.51 14.85
C LYS A 119 -6.62 -12.37 14.12
N ALA A 120 -7.02 -13.11 13.09
CA ALA A 120 -6.13 -13.93 12.27
C ALA A 120 -5.23 -13.12 11.31
N ASN A 121 -5.18 -11.78 11.42
CA ASN A 121 -4.45 -10.89 10.51
C ASN A 121 -2.92 -10.83 10.74
N LYS A 122 -2.37 -11.64 11.65
CA LYS A 122 -0.95 -11.54 12.01
C LYS A 122 -0.02 -11.90 10.85
N HIS A 123 -0.37 -12.93 10.09
CA HIS A 123 0.38 -13.38 8.93
C HIS A 123 -0.48 -13.35 7.67
N VAL A 124 0.13 -13.09 6.53
CA VAL A 124 -0.44 -13.18 5.18
C VAL A 124 0.42 -14.07 4.32
N ASN A 125 -0.11 -14.55 3.18
CA ASN A 125 0.72 -15.16 2.16
C ASN A 125 0.89 -14.18 0.99
N PRO A 126 2.06 -13.53 0.82
CA PRO A 126 2.28 -12.57 -0.26
C PRO A 126 1.97 -13.11 -1.65
N SER A 127 2.12 -14.43 -1.89
CA SER A 127 1.85 -15.02 -3.20
C SER A 127 0.35 -15.16 -3.53
N LYS A 128 -0.52 -15.03 -2.53
CA LYS A 128 -1.97 -15.05 -2.68
C LYS A 128 -2.57 -13.66 -2.77
N ILE A 129 -1.85 -12.62 -2.36
CA ILE A 129 -2.39 -11.26 -2.30
C ILE A 129 -2.74 -10.79 -3.72
N ILE A 130 -3.99 -10.38 -3.87
CA ILE A 130 -4.50 -9.67 -5.03
C ILE A 130 -4.81 -8.26 -4.55
N THR A 131 -4.30 -7.25 -5.22
CA THR A 131 -4.54 -5.84 -4.89
C THR A 131 -5.75 -5.32 -5.66
N PRO A 132 -6.40 -4.23 -5.21
CA PRO A 132 -7.54 -3.69 -5.92
C PRO A 132 -7.19 -3.25 -7.34
N LEU A 133 -8.20 -3.22 -8.20
CA LEU A 133 -8.07 -2.75 -9.58
C LEU A 133 -7.72 -1.27 -9.60
N GLN A 134 -6.76 -0.92 -10.45
CA GLN A 134 -6.50 0.46 -10.79
C GLN A 134 -7.27 0.86 -12.04
N VAL A 135 -8.24 1.75 -11.86
CA VAL A 135 -8.99 2.40 -12.93
C VAL A 135 -9.00 3.89 -12.65
N ALA A 136 -8.80 4.70 -13.69
CA ALA A 136 -8.76 6.16 -13.58
C ALA A 136 -7.75 6.64 -12.52
N SER A 137 -8.02 7.75 -11.83
CA SER A 137 -7.09 8.40 -10.90
C SER A 137 -6.99 7.74 -9.52
N ASN A 138 -7.32 6.46 -9.34
CA ASN A 138 -7.37 5.81 -8.01
C ASN A 138 -6.02 5.26 -7.49
N CYS A 139 -4.93 5.40 -8.26
CA CYS A 139 -3.61 4.86 -7.93
C CYS A 139 -3.10 5.29 -6.55
N TRP A 140 -3.32 6.56 -6.19
CA TRP A 140 -2.95 7.09 -4.87
C TRP A 140 -3.69 6.35 -3.75
N PHE A 141 -4.98 6.05 -3.91
CA PHE A 141 -5.76 5.31 -2.91
C PHE A 141 -5.30 3.85 -2.82
N ASN A 142 -4.98 3.22 -3.95
CA ASN A 142 -4.44 1.86 -3.94
C ASN A 142 -3.08 1.78 -3.23
N THR A 143 -2.23 2.80 -3.34
CA THR A 143 -1.01 2.84 -2.52
C THR A 143 -1.31 3.05 -1.04
N LEU A 144 -2.31 3.86 -0.66
CA LEU A 144 -2.81 3.90 0.73
C LEU A 144 -3.21 2.50 1.18
N PHE A 145 -4.04 1.81 0.39
CA PHE A 145 -4.55 0.48 0.70
C PHE A 145 -3.42 -0.50 0.98
N VAL A 146 -2.43 -0.59 0.08
CA VAL A 146 -1.31 -1.52 0.20
C VAL A 146 -0.37 -1.12 1.35
N THR A 147 -0.09 0.16 1.52
CA THR A 147 0.79 0.61 2.61
C THR A 147 0.15 0.47 3.99
N PHE A 148 -1.18 0.58 4.12
CA PHE A 148 -1.87 0.53 5.41
C PHE A 148 -2.40 -0.85 5.76
N PHE A 149 -2.86 -1.63 4.79
CA PHE A 149 -3.58 -2.87 5.04
C PHE A 149 -2.85 -4.12 4.51
N VAL A 150 -1.77 -3.95 3.75
CA VAL A 150 -0.96 -5.05 3.23
C VAL A 150 0.45 -5.06 3.81
N SER A 151 1.08 -3.93 4.08
CA SER A 151 2.43 -3.90 4.69
C SER A 151 2.44 -4.46 6.13
N ASP A 152 3.59 -4.97 6.58
CA ASP A 152 3.70 -5.60 7.90
C ASP A 152 3.40 -4.62 9.04
N LYS A 153 3.98 -3.41 9.01
CA LYS A 153 3.71 -2.42 10.06
C LYS A 153 2.39 -1.71 9.82
N GLY A 154 1.97 -1.53 8.57
CA GLY A 154 0.62 -1.04 8.24
C GLY A 154 -0.46 -1.90 8.89
N ARG A 155 -0.49 -3.21 8.59
CA ARG A 155 -1.47 -4.16 9.17
C ARG A 155 -1.53 -4.09 10.69
N LYS A 156 -0.36 -3.92 11.33
CA LYS A 156 -0.25 -3.81 12.78
C LYS A 156 -0.75 -2.48 13.33
N PHE A 157 -0.41 -1.37 12.69
CA PHE A 157 -0.70 -0.02 13.21
C PHE A 157 -2.10 0.47 12.87
N PHE A 158 -2.63 0.11 11.70
CA PHE A 158 -3.98 0.43 11.26
C PHE A 158 -4.99 -0.68 11.60
N HIS A 159 -4.61 -1.63 12.45
CA HIS A 159 -5.51 -2.66 12.98
C HIS A 159 -6.76 -2.06 13.64
N PHE A 160 -6.58 -0.95 14.39
CA PHE A 160 -7.68 -0.21 15.01
C PHE A 160 -8.67 0.34 13.98
N LEU A 161 -8.17 0.75 12.82
CA LEU A 161 -9.00 1.32 11.77
C LEU A 161 -9.89 0.23 11.17
N ARG A 162 -9.36 -0.98 10.95
CA ARG A 162 -10.18 -2.13 10.52
C ARG A 162 -11.22 -2.52 11.57
N GLU A 163 -10.87 -2.51 12.86
CA GLU A 163 -11.85 -2.80 13.92
C GLU A 163 -12.95 -1.74 13.98
N LEU A 164 -12.60 -0.46 13.81
CA LEU A 164 -13.55 0.64 13.68
C LEU A 164 -14.46 0.46 12.45
N MET A 165 -13.93 0.02 11.31
CA MET A 165 -14.70 -0.28 10.11
C MET A 165 -15.72 -1.41 10.31
N ILE A 166 -15.37 -2.45 11.08
CA ILE A 166 -16.25 -3.59 11.37
C ILE A 166 -17.35 -3.19 12.37
N ASN A 167 -16.96 -2.53 13.46
CA ASN A 167 -17.90 -2.23 14.54
C ASN A 167 -18.78 -1.01 14.21
N GLY A 168 -18.31 -0.10 13.35
CA GLY A 168 -18.99 1.14 13.01
C GLY A 168 -19.01 2.16 14.16
N ILE A 169 -18.15 1.97 15.16
CA ILE A 169 -18.06 2.82 16.36
C ILE A 169 -16.60 3.16 16.64
N GLN A 170 -16.40 4.36 17.17
CA GLN A 170 -15.11 4.84 17.62
C GLN A 170 -14.79 4.34 19.03
N LYS A 171 -13.53 4.48 19.45
CA LYS A 171 -13.07 4.12 20.79
C LYS A 171 -13.84 4.84 21.91
N ASP A 172 -14.21 6.10 21.69
CA ASP A 172 -15.00 6.90 22.63
C ASP A 172 -16.51 6.57 22.56
N LYS A 173 -16.87 5.46 21.90
CA LYS A 173 -18.23 4.96 21.68
C LYS A 173 -19.10 5.87 20.79
N LYS A 174 -18.51 6.88 20.13
CA LYS A 174 -19.24 7.65 19.13
C LYS A 174 -19.50 6.81 17.90
N ASP A 175 -20.73 6.84 17.42
CA ASP A 175 -21.10 6.25 16.15
C ASP A 175 -20.46 6.99 14.98
N ILE A 176 -20.05 6.23 13.97
CA ILE A 176 -19.73 6.75 12.66
C ILE A 176 -21.05 7.07 11.92
N PRO A 177 -21.14 8.10 11.08
CA PRO A 177 -22.32 8.33 10.23
C PRO A 177 -22.72 7.05 9.47
N SER A 178 -24.01 6.72 9.44
CA SER A 178 -24.50 5.41 8.97
C SER A 178 -24.07 5.06 7.55
N GLN A 179 -24.12 6.01 6.61
CA GLN A 179 -23.65 5.74 5.25
C GLN A 179 -22.15 5.49 5.20
N LEU A 180 -21.35 6.26 5.97
CA LEU A 180 -19.92 6.05 6.07
C LEU A 180 -19.57 4.70 6.73
N LYS A 181 -20.42 4.18 7.65
CA LYS A 181 -20.27 2.82 8.17
C LYS A 181 -20.37 1.77 7.06
N ASN A 182 -21.34 1.91 6.15
CA ASN A 182 -21.51 0.98 5.03
C ASN A 182 -20.28 1.01 4.12
N THR A 183 -19.80 2.21 3.77
CA THR A 183 -18.58 2.38 2.97
C THR A 183 -17.35 1.75 3.65
N PHE A 184 -17.21 1.92 4.96
CA PHE A 184 -16.12 1.33 5.73
C PHE A 184 -16.22 -0.19 5.85
N ALA A 185 -17.44 -0.73 5.98
CA ALA A 185 -17.64 -2.17 5.95
C ALA A 185 -17.22 -2.76 4.60
N LEU A 186 -17.58 -2.10 3.49
CA LEU A 186 -17.16 -2.48 2.14
C LEU A 186 -15.63 -2.42 1.98
N LEU A 187 -14.98 -1.36 2.48
CA LEU A 187 -13.52 -1.25 2.47
C LEU A 187 -12.86 -2.36 3.30
N ASN A 188 -13.37 -2.67 4.49
CA ASN A 188 -12.85 -3.79 5.29
C ASN A 188 -13.04 -5.14 4.60
N PHE A 189 -14.17 -5.35 3.93
CA PHE A 189 -14.42 -6.55 3.15
C PHE A 189 -13.44 -6.65 1.97
N ALA A 190 -13.24 -5.56 1.22
CA ALA A 190 -12.26 -5.48 0.14
C ALA A 190 -10.84 -5.84 0.63
N ILE A 191 -10.42 -5.30 1.78
CA ILE A 191 -9.15 -5.67 2.43
C ILE A 191 -9.08 -7.18 2.66
N GLU A 192 -10.15 -7.80 3.17
CA GLU A 192 -10.15 -9.24 3.43
C GLU A 192 -10.01 -10.05 2.14
N GLN A 193 -10.79 -9.75 1.10
CA GLN A 193 -10.73 -10.43 -0.20
C GLN A 193 -9.32 -10.35 -0.80
N CYS A 194 -8.72 -9.16 -0.75
CA CYS A 194 -7.37 -8.92 -1.27
C CYS A 194 -6.31 -9.75 -0.53
N LEU A 195 -6.41 -9.85 0.80
CA LEU A 195 -5.44 -10.58 1.61
C LEU A 195 -5.57 -12.10 1.53
N THR A 196 -6.78 -12.62 1.30
CA THR A 196 -7.02 -14.07 1.14
C THR A 196 -6.74 -14.56 -0.27
N GLY A 197 -6.75 -13.66 -1.26
CA GLY A 197 -6.59 -14.01 -2.67
C GLY A 197 -7.87 -14.53 -3.31
N SER A 198 -9.02 -14.02 -2.85
CA SER A 198 -10.33 -14.35 -3.42
C SER A 198 -10.45 -13.85 -4.86
N GLU A 199 -11.19 -14.58 -5.70
CA GLU A 199 -11.47 -14.17 -7.09
C GLU A 199 -12.19 -12.81 -7.15
N LEU A 200 -12.98 -12.48 -6.12
CA LEU A 200 -13.67 -11.19 -6.02
C LEU A 200 -12.70 -10.00 -5.98
N ALA A 201 -11.45 -10.22 -5.52
CA ALA A 201 -10.45 -9.17 -5.46
C ALA A 201 -10.09 -8.60 -6.85
N TYR A 202 -10.23 -9.39 -7.92
CA TYR A 202 -9.94 -8.94 -9.28
C TYR A 202 -10.94 -7.91 -9.82
N SER A 203 -12.15 -7.84 -9.25
CA SER A 203 -13.19 -6.89 -9.64
C SER A 203 -13.36 -5.72 -8.66
N LEU A 204 -12.50 -5.61 -7.64
CA LEU A 204 -12.61 -4.54 -6.66
C LEU A 204 -12.09 -3.22 -7.23
N ASP A 205 -13.02 -2.32 -7.56
CA ASP A 205 -12.69 -0.94 -7.93
C ASP A 205 -12.80 -0.01 -6.70
N THR A 206 -11.67 0.55 -6.27
CA THR A 206 -11.64 1.47 -5.12
C THR A 206 -12.27 2.83 -5.42
N ASN A 207 -12.55 3.18 -6.68
CA ASN A 207 -13.30 4.40 -7.00
C ASN A 207 -14.68 4.41 -6.36
N VAL A 208 -15.31 3.24 -6.22
CA VAL A 208 -16.57 3.08 -5.49
C VAL A 208 -16.43 3.59 -4.05
N ILE A 209 -15.35 3.17 -3.38
CA ILE A 209 -15.06 3.55 -1.98
C ILE A 209 -14.73 5.04 -1.89
N ILE A 210 -13.88 5.55 -2.79
CA ILE A 210 -13.49 6.97 -2.84
C ILE A 210 -14.74 7.85 -3.02
N LYS A 211 -15.57 7.53 -4.02
CA LYS A 211 -16.81 8.25 -4.34
C LYS A 211 -17.77 8.26 -3.16
N SER A 212 -17.98 7.09 -2.55
CA SER A 212 -18.89 6.94 -1.42
C SER A 212 -18.39 7.75 -0.19
N ILE A 213 -17.10 7.70 0.15
CA ILE A 213 -16.53 8.54 1.22
C ILE A 213 -16.72 10.03 0.90
N TYR A 214 -16.39 10.45 -0.32
CA TYR A 214 -16.51 11.84 -0.75
C TYR A 214 -17.96 12.35 -0.64
N ASN A 215 -18.94 11.56 -1.09
CA ASN A 215 -20.35 11.92 -1.05
C ASN A 215 -20.90 12.02 0.38
N HIS A 216 -20.44 11.15 1.28
CA HIS A 216 -20.95 11.07 2.64
C HIS A 216 -20.24 12.00 3.63
N ILE A 217 -19.10 12.58 3.28
CA ILE A 217 -18.48 13.65 4.06
C ILE A 217 -19.06 15.01 3.63
N PRO A 218 -19.64 15.80 4.56
CA PRO A 218 -20.31 17.07 4.23
C PRO A 218 -19.43 18.04 3.47
N LYS A 219 -20.01 18.75 2.49
CA LYS A 219 -19.31 19.78 1.72
C LYS A 219 -18.65 20.84 2.62
N SER A 220 -19.32 21.27 3.68
CA SER A 220 -18.78 22.24 4.64
C SER A 220 -17.49 21.79 5.31
N TYR A 221 -17.27 20.48 5.46
CA TYR A 221 -16.01 19.95 5.94
C TYR A 221 -14.93 19.99 4.84
N LYS A 222 -15.29 19.53 3.63
CA LYS A 222 -14.37 19.45 2.48
C LYS A 222 -13.88 20.82 2.02
N ASP A 223 -14.73 21.84 2.06
CA ASP A 223 -14.37 23.23 1.73
C ASP A 223 -13.24 23.78 2.65
N ASN A 224 -13.13 23.24 3.87
CA ASN A 224 -12.09 23.61 4.84
C ASN A 224 -10.93 22.60 4.92
N TYR A 225 -11.03 21.46 4.24
CA TYR A 225 -10.07 20.37 4.33
C TYR A 225 -9.84 19.71 2.97
N GLN A 226 -8.74 20.08 2.31
CA GLN A 226 -8.39 19.64 0.94
C GLN A 226 -7.99 18.16 0.80
N GLY A 227 -8.12 17.34 1.85
CA GLY A 227 -7.71 15.93 1.82
C GLY A 227 -8.77 14.96 1.32
N ILE A 228 -10.06 15.32 1.34
CA ILE A 228 -11.16 14.46 0.90
C ILE A 228 -11.57 14.86 -0.52
N ILE A 229 -11.08 14.11 -1.49
CA ILE A 229 -11.30 14.36 -2.92
C ILE A 229 -12.21 13.32 -3.56
N ASP A 230 -12.78 13.67 -4.70
CA ASP A 230 -13.63 12.79 -5.50
C ASP A 230 -12.79 11.86 -6.40
N VAL A 231 -13.47 10.96 -7.11
CA VAL A 231 -12.88 10.19 -8.20
C VAL A 231 -12.37 11.12 -9.30
N ASP A 232 -11.41 10.63 -10.09
CA ASP A 232 -10.72 11.37 -11.16
C ASP A 232 -9.82 12.53 -10.71
N GLU A 233 -9.83 12.91 -9.43
CA GLU A 233 -8.94 13.92 -8.86
C GLU A 233 -7.60 13.33 -8.39
N ALA A 234 -6.53 14.10 -8.52
CA ALA A 234 -5.21 13.76 -8.00
C ALA A 234 -5.21 13.84 -6.47
N GLY A 235 -4.80 12.76 -5.81
CA GLY A 235 -4.81 12.64 -4.36
C GLY A 235 -3.47 12.36 -3.72
N ASN A 236 -3.47 12.49 -2.40
CA ASN A 236 -2.36 12.11 -1.56
C ASN A 236 -2.85 11.08 -0.53
N PRO A 237 -2.24 9.88 -0.46
CA PRO A 237 -2.60 8.84 0.50
C PRO A 237 -2.76 9.38 1.93
N ILE A 238 -1.81 10.20 2.36
CA ILE A 238 -1.71 10.65 3.75
C ILE A 238 -2.69 11.79 4.03
N TYR A 239 -2.88 12.74 3.11
CA TYR A 239 -3.92 13.76 3.28
C TYR A 239 -5.32 13.13 3.34
N TYR A 240 -5.59 12.12 2.52
CA TYR A 240 -6.88 11.44 2.51
C TYR A 240 -7.16 10.75 3.84
N TYR A 241 -6.20 9.98 4.35
CA TYR A 241 -6.33 9.37 5.68
C TYR A 241 -6.50 10.40 6.80
N ILE A 242 -5.67 11.45 6.84
CA ILE A 242 -5.77 12.48 7.88
C ILE A 242 -7.13 13.18 7.80
N GLY A 243 -7.66 13.42 6.60
CA GLY A 243 -9.00 13.99 6.41
C GLY A 243 -10.10 13.11 6.99
N ILE A 244 -10.06 11.80 6.73
CA ILE A 244 -11.06 10.88 7.28
C ILE A 244 -10.99 10.87 8.81
N ILE A 245 -9.78 10.71 9.36
CA ILE A 245 -9.58 10.60 10.81
C ILE A 245 -9.92 11.90 11.54
N ASN A 246 -9.61 13.05 10.95
CA ASN A 246 -10.01 14.36 11.49
C ASN A 246 -11.52 14.56 11.41
N TYR A 247 -12.18 14.14 10.33
CA TYR A 247 -13.64 14.19 10.22
C TYR A 247 -14.32 13.37 11.33
N LEU A 248 -13.77 12.17 11.61
CA LEU A 248 -14.22 11.34 12.71
C LEU A 248 -13.83 11.91 14.09
N ASN A 249 -12.97 12.93 14.15
CA ASN A 249 -12.36 13.44 15.38
C ASN A 249 -11.67 12.32 16.18
N ASN A 250 -10.94 11.46 15.49
CA ASN A 250 -10.24 10.32 16.08
C ASN A 250 -8.75 10.64 16.24
N ASN A 251 -8.20 10.45 17.42
CA ASN A 251 -6.77 10.66 17.70
C ASN A 251 -6.08 9.43 18.29
N SER A 252 -6.67 8.24 18.08
CA SER A 252 -6.21 6.97 18.65
C SER A 252 -4.83 6.57 18.15
N LEU A 253 -4.48 6.99 16.94
CA LEU A 253 -3.18 6.78 16.32
C LEU A 253 -2.53 8.12 15.98
N GLN A 254 -1.53 8.50 16.77
CA GLN A 254 -0.73 9.70 16.51
C GLN A 254 0.20 9.51 15.31
N LEU A 255 -0.09 10.22 14.23
CA LEU A 255 0.72 10.30 13.01
C LEU A 255 1.34 11.71 12.93
N LEU A 256 2.66 11.79 12.80
CA LEU A 256 3.39 13.02 12.53
C LEU A 256 3.72 13.05 11.05
N PHE A 257 3.15 14.01 10.33
CA PHE A 257 3.41 14.21 8.90
C PHE A 257 4.33 15.41 8.69
N THR A 258 5.53 15.16 8.16
CA THR A 258 6.53 16.19 7.85
C THR A 258 6.52 16.45 6.34
N LYS A 259 5.93 17.57 5.97
CA LYS A 259 5.92 18.08 4.60
C LYS A 259 7.30 18.53 4.17
N ASN A 260 7.61 18.41 2.87
CA ASN A 260 8.83 18.94 2.26
C ASN A 260 10.12 18.57 3.04
N ALA A 261 10.22 17.30 3.44
CA ALA A 261 11.35 16.77 4.18
C ALA A 261 12.62 16.86 3.34
N ASN A 262 13.59 17.59 3.87
CA ASN A 262 14.92 17.81 3.30
C ASN A 262 15.99 17.55 4.38
N SER A 263 17.20 18.09 4.25
CA SER A 263 18.28 17.91 5.25
C SER A 263 17.90 18.31 6.68
N SER A 264 16.94 19.22 6.87
CA SER A 264 16.46 19.69 8.18
C SER A 264 15.37 18.82 8.82
N TRP A 265 14.92 17.74 8.15
CA TRP A 265 13.80 16.91 8.60
C TRP A 265 13.89 16.49 10.07
N ARG A 266 15.10 16.16 10.55
CA ARG A 266 15.34 15.70 11.92
C ARG A 266 14.97 16.77 12.96
N GLU A 267 15.38 18.01 12.73
CA GLU A 267 15.05 19.12 13.63
C GLU A 267 13.53 19.36 13.63
N VAL A 268 12.90 19.31 12.45
CA VAL A 268 11.45 19.49 12.30
C VAL A 268 10.67 18.43 13.07
N ILE A 269 11.04 17.14 12.93
CA ILE A 269 10.35 16.07 13.68
C ILE A 269 10.59 16.19 15.18
N GLU A 270 11.80 16.53 15.63
CA GLU A 270 12.12 16.62 17.06
C GLU A 270 11.39 17.79 17.71
N ASN A 271 11.37 18.96 17.04
CA ASN A 271 10.65 20.14 17.52
C ASN A 271 9.13 19.95 17.48
N THR A 272 8.60 19.19 16.51
CA THR A 272 7.17 18.87 16.44
C THR A 272 6.79 17.85 17.51
N ALA A 273 7.57 16.78 17.68
CA ALA A 273 7.33 15.76 18.69
C ALA A 273 7.34 16.31 20.13
N LYS A 274 8.18 17.32 20.42
CA LYS A 274 8.18 18.03 21.73
C LYS A 274 6.85 18.71 22.06
N LYS A 275 6.05 19.07 21.04
CA LYS A 275 4.74 19.72 21.21
C LYS A 275 3.60 18.71 21.30
N MET A 276 3.86 17.43 21.04
CA MET A 276 2.87 16.37 21.10
C MET A 276 2.77 15.81 22.52
N ALA A 277 1.56 15.47 22.96
CA ALA A 277 1.35 14.86 24.28
C ALA A 277 2.03 13.49 24.42
N HIS A 278 2.14 12.75 23.31
CA HIS A 278 2.90 11.50 23.25
C HIS A 278 3.79 11.50 22.00
N LEU A 279 4.80 10.63 21.99
CA LEU A 279 5.62 10.42 20.80
C LEU A 279 4.77 9.81 19.69
N PRO A 280 5.01 10.18 18.42
CA PRO A 280 4.23 9.68 17.31
C PRO A 280 4.37 8.16 17.17
N HIS A 281 3.29 7.50 16.81
CA HIS A 281 3.31 6.09 16.43
C HIS A 281 3.92 5.93 15.04
N ILE A 282 3.57 6.86 14.15
CA ILE A 282 3.98 6.89 12.75
C ILE A 282 4.59 8.26 12.46
N VAL A 283 5.73 8.27 11.78
CA VAL A 283 6.31 9.46 11.17
C VAL A 283 6.27 9.26 9.66
N VAL A 284 5.71 10.22 8.94
CA VAL A 284 5.71 10.21 7.48
C VAL A 284 6.53 11.41 7.00
N LEU A 285 7.53 11.14 6.15
CA LEU A 285 8.31 12.17 5.48
C LEU A 285 7.83 12.29 4.03
N GLU A 286 7.30 13.45 3.66
CA GLU A 286 7.01 13.81 2.28
C GLU A 286 8.25 14.41 1.65
N VAL A 287 8.76 13.79 0.60
CA VAL A 287 9.95 14.25 -0.12
C VAL A 287 9.53 14.74 -1.49
N MET A 288 9.76 16.03 -1.75
CA MET A 288 9.49 16.64 -3.05
C MET A 288 10.56 16.23 -4.06
N VAL A 289 10.23 16.31 -5.36
CA VAL A 289 11.14 15.96 -6.46
C VAL A 289 12.48 16.72 -6.35
N ASP A 290 12.43 18.02 -6.06
CA ASP A 290 13.61 18.88 -5.97
C ASP A 290 14.56 18.50 -4.82
N ASP A 291 14.02 17.94 -3.74
CA ASP A 291 14.79 17.49 -2.58
C ASP A 291 15.23 16.02 -2.71
N ALA A 292 14.63 15.24 -3.60
CA ALA A 292 14.78 13.79 -3.68
C ALA A 292 16.25 13.35 -3.85
N ALA A 293 17.03 14.08 -4.66
CA ALA A 293 18.42 13.73 -4.95
C ALA A 293 19.38 14.06 -3.80
N SER A 294 19.14 15.16 -3.08
CA SER A 294 20.03 15.67 -2.03
C SER A 294 19.68 15.11 -0.65
N PHE A 295 18.41 14.77 -0.42
CA PHE A 295 17.93 14.28 0.85
C PHE A 295 18.41 12.84 1.12
N ARG A 296 19.27 12.69 2.15
CA ARG A 296 19.73 11.40 2.65
C ARG A 296 18.68 10.77 3.59
N LYS A 297 17.85 9.92 3.01
CA LYS A 297 16.72 9.24 3.66
C LYS A 297 17.25 8.17 4.62
N PRO A 298 16.87 8.19 5.91
CA PRO A 298 17.25 7.12 6.83
C PRO A 298 16.45 5.84 6.55
N VAL A 299 16.99 4.67 6.86
CA VAL A 299 16.18 3.44 6.98
C VAL A 299 15.61 3.32 8.40
N THR A 300 16.36 3.83 9.38
CA THR A 300 15.96 3.88 10.78
C THR A 300 16.45 5.17 11.42
N PHE A 301 15.73 5.67 12.42
CA PHE A 301 16.19 6.78 13.25
C PHE A 301 15.58 6.72 14.65
N LYS A 302 16.04 7.60 15.53
CA LYS A 302 15.45 7.80 16.86
C LYS A 302 14.91 9.22 17.01
N ILE A 303 13.84 9.32 17.80
CA ILE A 303 13.34 10.57 18.41
C ILE A 303 13.32 10.29 19.91
N ASN A 304 14.16 10.98 20.68
CA ASN A 304 14.45 10.63 22.08
C ASN A 304 14.82 9.13 22.18
N ASP A 305 14.18 8.38 23.08
CA ASP A 305 14.42 6.94 23.26
C ASP A 305 13.61 6.04 22.30
N ALA A 306 12.67 6.61 21.52
CA ALA A 306 11.85 5.85 20.59
C ALA A 306 12.58 5.64 19.26
N LYS A 307 12.56 4.40 18.76
CA LYS A 307 13.18 4.05 17.48
C LYS A 307 12.11 3.85 16.40
N TYR A 308 12.39 4.36 15.22
CA TYR A 308 11.52 4.30 14.05
C TYR A 308 12.21 3.56 12.91
N GLU A 309 11.44 2.79 12.16
CA GLU A 309 11.93 2.01 11.02
C GLU A 309 11.02 2.20 9.80
N LEU A 310 11.66 2.41 8.65
CA LEU A 310 11.01 2.50 7.35
C LEU A 310 10.38 1.16 6.99
N ASP A 311 9.08 1.15 6.70
CA ASP A 311 8.35 -0.06 6.33
C ASP A 311 7.85 -0.04 4.91
N SER A 312 7.37 1.14 4.48
CA SER A 312 6.72 1.35 3.20
C SER A 312 6.95 2.75 2.66
N ALA A 313 6.79 2.89 1.35
CA ALA A 313 6.78 4.18 0.67
C ALA A 313 5.77 4.19 -0.48
N SER A 314 5.08 5.32 -0.68
CA SER A 314 4.37 5.62 -1.92
C SER A 314 5.25 6.55 -2.78
N ILE A 315 5.39 6.27 -4.07
CA ILE A 315 6.26 7.01 -4.98
C ILE A 315 5.49 7.33 -6.26
N ILE A 316 5.55 8.57 -6.73
CA ILE A 316 5.03 8.94 -8.06
C ILE A 316 6.14 8.69 -9.09
N ASP A 317 5.80 8.15 -10.26
CA ASP A 317 6.75 7.91 -11.34
C ASP A 317 7.47 9.20 -11.78
N THR A 318 8.52 9.06 -12.59
CA THR A 318 9.34 10.20 -13.02
C THR A 318 8.60 11.21 -13.90
N ASN A 319 7.44 10.84 -14.48
CA ASN A 319 6.61 11.76 -15.25
C ASN A 319 5.62 12.53 -14.37
N GLY A 320 5.34 12.06 -13.14
CA GLY A 320 4.44 12.72 -12.20
C GLY A 320 2.99 12.23 -12.26
N ASP A 321 2.72 11.12 -12.95
CA ASP A 321 1.38 10.70 -13.35
C ASP A 321 0.87 9.50 -12.53
N HIS A 322 1.75 8.60 -12.09
CA HIS A 322 1.34 7.31 -11.55
C HIS A 322 2.02 6.94 -10.24
N PHE A 323 1.22 6.54 -9.25
CA PHE A 323 1.69 6.09 -7.94
C PHE A 323 1.98 4.59 -7.93
N CYS A 324 3.18 4.21 -7.51
CA CYS A 324 3.49 2.86 -7.05
C CYS A 324 3.75 2.87 -5.53
N ALA A 325 3.86 1.68 -4.93
CA ALA A 325 4.30 1.53 -3.56
C ALA A 325 5.45 0.52 -3.43
N THR A 326 6.30 0.73 -2.44
CA THR A 326 7.22 -0.29 -1.95
C THR A 326 6.89 -0.60 -0.50
N ILE A 327 6.89 -1.87 -0.12
CA ILE A 327 6.46 -2.31 1.20
C ILE A 327 7.35 -3.41 1.76
N THR A 328 7.22 -3.67 3.05
CA THR A 328 7.68 -4.90 3.69
C THR A 328 6.46 -5.80 3.94
N CYS A 329 6.48 -7.04 3.45
CA CYS A 329 5.39 -8.00 3.60
C CYS A 329 5.97 -9.38 3.97
N GLU A 330 5.60 -9.91 5.13
CA GLU A 330 6.19 -11.08 5.77
C GLU A 330 7.73 -11.01 5.84
N GLY A 331 8.25 -9.84 6.23
CA GLY A 331 9.67 -9.55 6.34
C GLY A 331 10.42 -9.46 5.00
N LYS A 332 9.73 -9.54 3.87
CA LYS A 332 10.30 -9.41 2.52
C LYS A 332 10.00 -8.04 1.97
N GLU A 333 11.01 -7.42 1.38
CA GLU A 333 10.85 -6.15 0.67
C GLU A 333 10.26 -6.43 -0.72
N MET A 334 9.19 -5.71 -1.04
CA MET A 334 8.39 -5.90 -2.25
C MET A 334 8.00 -4.55 -2.85
N ALA A 335 7.63 -4.56 -4.11
CA ALA A 335 7.02 -3.44 -4.81
C ALA A 335 5.61 -3.80 -5.28
N TYR A 336 4.76 -2.80 -5.32
CA TYR A 336 3.40 -2.81 -5.82
C TYR A 336 3.32 -1.73 -6.86
N ASP A 337 2.81 -2.11 -8.01
CA ASP A 337 2.85 -1.32 -9.22
C ASP A 337 1.78 -0.23 -9.27
N GLY A 338 0.58 -0.55 -8.76
CA GLY A 338 -0.59 0.27 -9.00
C GLY A 338 -1.39 -0.22 -10.20
N ALA A 339 -0.80 -0.30 -11.40
CA ALA A 339 -1.54 -0.49 -12.65
C ALA A 339 -1.76 -1.96 -13.08
N SER A 340 -1.01 -2.92 -12.54
CA SER A 340 -1.16 -4.35 -12.87
C SER A 340 -2.12 -5.09 -11.92
N PHE A 341 -2.91 -6.02 -12.47
CA PHE A 341 -3.76 -6.94 -11.71
C PHE A 341 -2.97 -7.94 -10.84
N HIS A 342 -1.63 -7.92 -10.90
CA HIS A 342 -0.78 -9.01 -10.39
C HIS A 342 0.24 -8.54 -9.37
N ARG A 343 0.04 -9.06 -8.16
CA ARG A 343 0.97 -9.41 -7.07
C ARG A 343 2.08 -8.42 -6.71
N LEU A 344 2.31 -8.34 -5.41
CA LEU A 344 3.55 -7.81 -4.85
C LEU A 344 4.76 -8.51 -5.46
N VAL A 345 5.63 -7.75 -6.12
CA VAL A 345 6.86 -8.28 -6.72
C VAL A 345 8.04 -8.11 -5.78
N PRO A 346 8.98 -9.07 -5.67
CA PRO A 346 10.16 -8.90 -4.86
C PRO A 346 11.02 -7.72 -5.35
N LEU A 347 11.31 -6.77 -4.47
CA LEU A 347 12.24 -5.66 -4.75
C LEU A 347 12.99 -5.30 -3.48
N LYS A 348 14.32 -5.44 -3.49
CA LYS A 348 15.19 -4.97 -2.40
C LYS A 348 15.40 -3.47 -2.52
N TRP A 349 14.47 -2.69 -1.97
CA TRP A 349 14.36 -1.26 -2.20
C TRP A 349 14.98 -0.40 -1.09
N LYS A 350 15.03 -0.87 0.16
CA LYS A 350 15.49 -0.03 1.29
C LYS A 350 16.96 0.38 1.16
N ASN A 351 17.80 -0.47 0.57
CA ASN A 351 19.20 -0.14 0.29
C ASN A 351 19.40 0.71 -0.98
N LYS A 352 18.31 1.05 -1.69
CA LYS A 352 18.32 1.85 -2.93
C LYS A 352 17.77 3.26 -2.76
N ILE A 353 17.16 3.58 -1.63
CA ILE A 353 16.48 4.87 -1.40
C ILE A 353 17.38 6.11 -1.53
N ASN A 354 18.70 5.94 -1.46
CA ASN A 354 19.69 7.02 -1.57
C ASN A 354 20.64 6.85 -2.77
N SER A 355 20.36 5.90 -3.66
CA SER A 355 21.13 5.66 -4.89
C SER A 355 20.31 6.04 -6.10
N ASP A 356 20.99 6.49 -7.16
CA ASP A 356 20.36 6.64 -8.47
C ASP A 356 20.06 5.25 -9.06
N PHE A 357 18.94 4.68 -8.62
CA PHE A 357 18.46 3.37 -9.02
C PHE A 357 17.02 3.54 -9.54
N SER A 358 16.85 3.23 -10.82
CA SER A 358 15.54 3.20 -11.47
C SER A 358 15.02 1.77 -11.56
N TRP A 359 13.71 1.61 -11.43
CA TRP A 359 13.03 0.35 -11.73
C TRP A 359 11.77 0.59 -12.55
N GLN A 360 11.35 -0.47 -13.23
CA GLN A 360 10.12 -0.55 -14.00
C GLN A 360 9.41 -1.86 -13.66
N PHE A 361 8.11 -1.89 -13.89
CA PHE A 361 7.31 -3.11 -13.86
C PHE A 361 7.10 -3.64 -15.29
N GLU A 362 6.98 -4.95 -15.44
CA GLU A 362 6.89 -5.60 -16.74
C GLU A 362 5.55 -5.31 -17.43
N GLY A 363 5.59 -4.89 -18.70
CA GLY A 363 4.39 -4.65 -19.52
C GLY A 363 3.74 -3.28 -19.34
N GLU A 364 4.31 -2.40 -18.52
CA GLU A 364 3.67 -1.14 -18.16
C GLU A 364 4.04 0.01 -19.09
N MET A 365 3.00 0.57 -19.71
CA MET A 365 3.07 1.78 -20.52
C MET A 365 1.93 2.72 -20.10
N TYR A 366 2.25 3.94 -19.68
CA TYR A 366 1.26 5.00 -19.51
C TYR A 366 1.36 5.94 -20.70
N ASP A 367 0.26 6.09 -21.43
CA ASP A 367 0.21 6.85 -22.69
C ASP A 367 1.34 6.45 -23.68
N GLY A 368 1.63 5.15 -23.77
CA GLY A 368 2.65 4.60 -24.65
C GLY A 368 4.11 4.82 -24.20
N LYS A 369 4.34 5.34 -22.98
CA LYS A 369 5.68 5.52 -22.40
C LYS A 369 5.92 4.56 -21.23
N PRO A 370 7.12 3.97 -21.11
CA PRO A 370 7.45 3.14 -19.96
C PRO A 370 7.51 4.00 -18.70
N MET A 371 6.80 3.58 -17.66
CA MET A 371 6.82 4.23 -16.36
C MET A 371 8.08 3.83 -15.60
N ASN A 372 8.72 4.82 -14.99
CA ASN A 372 9.97 4.65 -14.25
C ASN A 372 9.84 5.25 -12.86
N TRP A 373 10.37 4.56 -11.86
CA TRP A 373 10.45 5.09 -10.50
C TRP A 373 11.88 5.10 -10.01
N ASN A 374 12.21 6.13 -9.23
CA ASN A 374 13.53 6.32 -8.68
C ASN A 374 13.48 7.21 -7.43
N PHE A 375 13.93 6.71 -6.28
CA PHE A 375 13.91 7.43 -5.01
C PHE A 375 14.76 8.72 -4.97
N THR A 376 15.56 9.00 -5.98
CA THR A 376 16.34 10.24 -6.09
C THR A 376 15.79 11.23 -7.11
N LYS A 377 14.73 10.86 -7.84
CA LYS A 377 14.13 11.65 -8.94
C LYS A 377 12.63 11.85 -8.81
N CYS A 378 11.98 11.17 -7.87
CA CYS A 378 10.54 11.12 -7.72
C CYS A 378 10.05 11.77 -6.41
N TYR A 379 8.78 12.18 -6.41
CA TYR A 379 8.01 12.49 -5.21
C TYR A 379 7.77 11.24 -4.37
N GLN A 380 7.77 11.37 -3.04
CA GLN A 380 7.77 10.22 -2.13
C GLN A 380 7.02 10.53 -0.83
N LEU A 381 6.32 9.53 -0.33
CA LEU A 381 5.81 9.47 1.04
C LEU A 381 6.48 8.30 1.75
N LEU A 382 7.46 8.57 2.61
CA LEU A 382 8.21 7.56 3.35
C LEU A 382 7.57 7.32 4.71
N MET A 383 7.10 6.10 4.98
CA MET A 383 6.35 5.78 6.19
C MET A 383 7.22 5.01 7.19
N TYR A 384 7.49 5.64 8.31
CA TYR A 384 8.28 5.11 9.42
C TYR A 384 7.38 4.83 10.60
N TYR A 385 7.56 3.67 11.20
CA TYR A 385 6.76 3.23 12.33
C TYR A 385 7.65 3.01 13.54
N ARG A 386 7.14 3.35 14.72
CA ARG A 386 7.83 3.11 15.97
C ARG A 386 8.02 1.60 16.21
N ILE A 387 9.21 1.17 16.60
CA ILE A 387 9.53 -0.23 16.88
C ILE A 387 10.01 -0.48 18.30
N GLU A 388 10.43 0.57 19.01
CA GLU A 388 10.88 0.59 20.41
C GLU A 388 10.30 1.83 21.12
#